data_AF-A0AAV7N278-F1
#
_entry.id   AF-A0AAV7N278-F1
#
_cell.length_a   1.000
_cell.length_b   1.000
_cell.length_c   1.000
_cell.angle_alpha   90.00
_cell.angle_beta   90.00
_cell.angle_gamma   90.00
#
_symmetry.space_group_name_H-M   'P 1'
#
loop_
_entity.id
_entity.type
_entity.pdbx_description
1 polymer ?
#
loop_
_entity_poly.entity_id
_entity_poly.type
_entity_poly.pdbx_seq_one_letter_code
_entity_poly.pdbx_strand_id
1 'polypeptide(L)'
;MPKYLSQEVELSRRHNDILSQRAVLLRQMETHLENFKSESESCREAYCAARVRNQTLLKDIELAERSLHGKTLLKFNPDVVNLETCYWASIEESIPRWEHFLLGRTHSPVGVGKQKHGVQKQNHHQKRKADDKYKDQPPPTVDSKVTLRHNKGSGR
;
A
#
# COMPACT_ATOMS: atom_id res chain seq x y z
N MET A 1 -91.18 -3.57 18.80
CA MET A 1 -90.03 -2.85 19.37
C MET A 1 -88.74 -3.66 19.60
N PRO A 2 -88.72 -4.96 19.96
CA PRO A 2 -87.45 -5.64 20.30
C PRO A 2 -86.50 -5.86 19.11
N LYS A 3 -87.01 -6.06 17.88
CA LYS A 3 -86.20 -6.30 16.68
C LYS A 3 -85.27 -5.13 16.32
N TYR A 4 -85.73 -3.89 16.47
CA TYR A 4 -84.93 -2.69 16.20
C TYR A 4 -83.79 -2.53 17.20
N LEU A 5 -84.07 -2.78 18.48
CA LEU A 5 -83.05 -2.70 19.53
C LEU A 5 -81.93 -3.73 19.31
N SER A 6 -82.29 -4.97 18.98
CA SER A 6 -81.30 -6.01 18.66
C SER A 6 -80.44 -5.64 17.44
N GLN A 7 -81.04 -5.01 16.43
CA GLN A 7 -80.33 -4.55 15.23
C GLN A 7 -79.35 -3.40 15.54
N GLU A 8 -79.76 -2.43 16.36
CA GLU A 8 -78.91 -1.30 16.75
C GLU A 8 -77.68 -1.76 17.54
N VAL A 9 -77.86 -2.71 18.46
CA VAL A 9 -76.76 -3.31 19.23
C VAL A 9 -75.77 -4.01 18.31
N GLU A 10 -76.24 -4.76 17.32
CA GLU A 10 -75.38 -5.44 16.35
C GLU A 10 -74.63 -4.46 15.43
N LEU A 11 -75.29 -3.40 14.95
CA LEU A 11 -74.64 -2.35 14.17
C LEU A 11 -73.57 -1.61 14.97
N SER A 12 -73.89 -1.28 16.22
CA SER A 12 -72.94 -0.67 17.16
C SER A 12 -71.73 -1.56 17.40
N ARG A 13 -71.93 -2.87 17.56
CA ARG A 13 -70.84 -3.84 17.69
C ARG A 13 -69.92 -3.81 16.47
N ARG A 14 -70.49 -3.93 15.26
CA ARG A 14 -69.71 -3.88 14.01
C ARG A 14 -68.98 -2.57 13.83
N HIS A 15 -69.61 -1.45 14.20
CA HIS A 15 -68.98 -0.14 14.14
C HIS A 15 -67.76 -0.07 15.06
N ASN A 16 -67.87 -0.55 16.30
CA ASN A 16 -66.76 -0.63 17.23
C ASN A 16 -65.65 -1.55 16.70
N ASP A 17 -66.00 -2.69 16.09
CA ASP A 17 -65.02 -3.58 15.46
C ASP A 17 -64.26 -2.86 14.34
N ILE A 18 -64.96 -2.13 13.46
CA ILE A 18 -64.35 -1.32 12.38
C ILE A 18 -63.42 -0.24 12.96
N LEU A 19 -63.86 0.47 14.00
CA LEU A 19 -63.04 1.49 14.65
C LEU A 19 -61.78 0.89 15.29
N SER A 20 -61.90 -0.28 15.92
CA SER A 20 -60.77 -0.98 16.54
C SER A 20 -59.72 -1.38 15.49
N GLN A 21 -60.17 -1.94 14.36
CA GLN A 21 -59.29 -2.32 13.25
C GLN A 21 -58.60 -1.10 12.65
N ARG A 22 -59.35 -0.01 12.45
CA ARG A 22 -58.78 1.25 11.95
C ARG A 22 -57.72 1.81 12.90
N ALA A 23 -57.96 1.77 14.21
CA ALA A 23 -56.99 2.23 15.21
C ALA A 23 -55.69 1.42 15.16
N VAL A 24 -55.79 0.10 15.03
CA VAL A 24 -54.63 -0.79 14.88
C VAL A 24 -53.85 -0.47 13.62
N LEU A 25 -54.53 -0.34 12.47
CA LEU A 25 -53.88 -0.05 11.19
C LEU A 25 -53.19 1.32 11.21
N LEU A 26 -53.84 2.35 11.77
CA LEU A 26 -53.25 3.68 11.89
C LEU A 26 -51.97 3.64 12.74
N ARG A 27 -51.99 2.93 13.86
CA ARG A 27 -50.81 2.75 14.71
C ARG A 27 -49.68 2.02 13.96
N GLN A 28 -50.01 0.98 13.20
CA GLN A 28 -49.03 0.26 12.37
C GLN A 28 -48.41 1.19 11.32
N MET A 29 -49.24 1.98 10.63
CA MET A 29 -48.76 2.93 9.62
C MET A 29 -47.85 4.01 10.23
N GLU A 30 -48.20 4.53 11.42
CA GLU A 30 -47.39 5.50 12.15
C GLU A 30 -46.02 4.93 12.53
N THR A 31 -46.00 3.74 13.14
CA THR A 31 -44.75 3.07 13.51
C THR A 31 -43.88 2.75 12.31
N HIS A 32 -44.48 2.28 11.20
CA HIS A 32 -43.74 2.00 9.97
C HIS A 32 -43.09 3.27 9.41
N LEU A 33 -43.82 4.39 9.41
CA LEU A 33 -43.31 5.67 8.92
C LEU A 33 -42.18 6.22 9.81
N GLU A 34 -42.27 6.05 11.13
CA GLU A 34 -41.21 6.43 12.06
C GLU A 34 -39.95 5.58 11.87
N ASN A 35 -40.10 4.25 11.75
CA ASN A 35 -39.01 3.34 11.45
C ASN A 35 -38.34 3.68 10.12
N PHE A 36 -39.11 3.86 9.06
CA PHE A 36 -38.57 4.24 7.75
C PHE A 36 -37.79 5.56 7.80
N LYS A 37 -38.30 6.57 8.52
CA LYS A 37 -37.60 7.85 8.70
C LYS A 37 -36.27 7.68 9.42
N SER A 38 -36.26 6.99 10.57
CA SER A 38 -35.05 6.77 11.35
C SER A 38 -34.00 5.96 10.60
N GLU A 39 -34.39 4.91 9.88
CA GLU A 39 -33.49 4.15 8.99
C GLU A 39 -32.91 5.02 7.87
N SER A 40 -33.74 5.84 7.23
CA SER A 40 -33.29 6.76 6.19
C SER A 40 -32.31 7.80 6.73
N GLU A 41 -32.53 8.32 7.94
CA GLU A 41 -31.63 9.27 8.58
C GLU A 41 -30.28 8.62 8.94
N SER A 42 -30.31 7.41 9.52
CA SER A 42 -29.11 6.64 9.83
C SER A 42 -28.30 6.31 8.57
N CYS A 43 -28.97 5.87 7.50
CA CYS A 43 -28.33 5.61 6.22
C CYS A 43 -27.68 6.88 5.63
N ARG A 44 -28.38 8.02 5.69
CA ARG A 44 -27.86 9.31 5.25
C ARG A 44 -26.63 9.74 6.05
N GLU A 45 -26.66 9.56 7.36
CA GLU A 45 -25.52 9.89 8.23
C GLU A 45 -24.31 9.01 7.91
N ALA A 46 -24.51 7.69 7.78
CA ALA A 46 -23.46 6.76 7.39
C ALA A 46 -22.87 7.11 6.02
N TYR A 47 -23.71 7.46 5.04
CA TYR A 47 -23.27 7.94 3.72
C TYR A 47 -22.43 9.23 3.83
N CYS A 48 -22.90 10.22 4.59
CA CYS A 48 -22.18 11.47 4.80
C CYS A 48 -20.82 11.23 5.47
N ALA A 49 -20.76 10.39 6.51
CA ALA A 49 -19.52 10.02 7.19
C ALA A 49 -18.54 9.31 6.25
N ALA A 50 -19.03 8.33 5.47
CA ALA A 50 -18.23 7.64 4.46
C ALA A 50 -17.71 8.62 3.39
N ARG A 51 -18.54 9.56 2.93
CA ARG A 51 -18.15 10.58 1.95
C ARG A 51 -17.03 11.48 2.47
N VAL A 52 -17.14 11.97 3.71
CA VAL A 52 -16.09 12.79 4.34
C VAL A 52 -14.81 11.99 4.47
N ARG A 53 -14.88 10.75 4.97
CA ARG A 53 -13.71 9.86 5.09
C ARG A 53 -13.04 9.63 3.73
N ASN A 54 -13.83 9.31 2.71
CA ASN A 54 -13.32 9.03 1.36
C ASN A 54 -12.68 10.28 0.75
N GLN A 55 -13.23 11.47 0.98
CA GLN A 55 -12.64 12.71 0.52
C GLN A 55 -11.29 13.00 1.19
N THR A 56 -11.15 12.72 2.49
CA THR A 56 -9.87 12.83 3.20
C THR A 56 -8.86 11.83 2.65
N LEU A 57 -9.25 10.56 2.51
CA LEU A 57 -8.38 9.52 1.97
C LEU A 57 -7.91 9.85 0.54
N LEU A 58 -8.78 10.40 -0.29
CA LEU A 58 -8.42 10.80 -1.65
C LEU A 58 -7.32 11.88 -1.63
N LYS A 59 -7.45 12.90 -0.77
CA LYS A 59 -6.41 13.93 -0.60
C LYS A 59 -5.10 13.35 -0.11
N ASP A 60 -5.14 12.41 0.84
CA ASP A 60 -3.96 11.76 1.37
C ASP A 60 -3.26 10.91 0.30
N ILE A 61 -4.04 10.22 -0.55
CA ILE A 61 -3.52 9.45 -1.68
C ILE A 61 -2.87 10.39 -2.71
N GLU A 62 -3.51 11.48 -3.08
CA GLU A 62 -2.93 12.48 -4.00
C GLU A 62 -1.62 13.06 -3.44
N LEU A 63 -1.56 13.34 -2.13
CA LEU A 63 -0.35 13.83 -1.49
C LEU A 63 0.77 12.78 -1.52
N ALA A 64 0.43 11.52 -1.19
CA ALA A 64 1.36 10.41 -1.24
C ALA A 64 1.89 10.20 -2.67
N GLU A 65 1.02 10.26 -3.67
CA GLU A 65 1.35 10.16 -5.09
C GLU A 65 2.31 11.26 -5.52
N ARG A 66 2.02 12.53 -5.21
CA ARG A 66 2.92 13.65 -5.53
C ARG A 66 4.29 13.48 -4.87
N SER A 67 4.29 13.04 -3.61
CA SER A 67 5.55 12.78 -2.88
C SER A 67 6.35 11.65 -3.51
N LEU A 68 5.69 10.61 -4.02
CA LEU A 68 6.32 9.47 -4.67
C LEU A 68 6.84 9.86 -6.05
N HIS A 69 6.06 10.59 -6.86
CA HIS A 69 6.52 11.10 -8.16
C HIS A 69 7.76 11.98 -7.99
N GLY A 70 7.73 12.92 -7.05
CA GLY A 70 8.91 13.74 -6.72
C GLY A 70 10.11 12.90 -6.31
N LYS A 71 9.92 11.89 -5.46
CA LYS A 71 11.00 10.96 -5.07
C LYS A 71 11.45 10.04 -6.21
N THR A 72 10.58 9.64 -7.12
CA THR A 72 10.91 8.73 -8.22
C THR A 72 11.79 9.43 -9.23
N LEU A 73 11.45 10.68 -9.59
CA LEU A 73 12.32 11.54 -10.41
C LEU A 73 13.67 11.81 -9.75
N LEU A 74 13.71 11.90 -8.42
CA LEU A 74 14.96 12.07 -7.66
C LEU A 74 15.74 10.77 -7.41
N LYS A 75 15.07 9.60 -7.45
CA LYS A 75 15.65 8.29 -7.12
C LYS A 75 16.36 7.65 -8.29
N PHE A 76 15.95 7.96 -9.51
CA PHE A 76 16.66 7.53 -10.70
C PHE A 76 17.82 8.49 -10.94
N ASN A 77 18.97 8.20 -10.32
CA ASN A 77 20.20 8.89 -10.69
C ASN A 77 20.41 8.70 -12.20
N PRO A 78 20.59 9.77 -12.99
CA PRO A 78 20.67 9.68 -14.44
C PRO A 78 21.79 8.74 -14.89
N ASP A 79 22.86 8.58 -14.12
CA ASP A 79 23.95 7.65 -14.41
C ASP A 79 23.49 6.19 -14.29
N VAL A 80 22.62 5.89 -13.32
CA VAL A 80 22.06 4.54 -13.13
C VAL A 80 21.08 4.18 -14.23
N VAL A 81 20.23 5.14 -14.65
CA VAL A 81 19.30 4.94 -15.79
C VAL A 81 20.08 4.77 -17.09
N ASN A 82 21.10 5.60 -17.31
CA ASN A 82 21.95 5.50 -18.49
C ASN A 82 22.74 4.18 -18.50
N LEU A 83 23.22 3.73 -17.34
CA LEU A 83 23.88 2.44 -17.20
C LEU A 83 22.93 1.28 -17.52
N GLU A 84 21.71 1.30 -16.98
CA GLU A 84 20.69 0.28 -17.27
C GLU A 84 20.35 0.25 -18.77
N THR A 85 20.18 1.42 -19.38
CA THR A 85 19.90 1.55 -20.82
C THR A 85 21.06 1.00 -21.66
N CYS A 86 22.30 1.39 -21.35
CA CYS A 86 23.49 0.89 -22.03
C CYS A 86 23.69 -0.62 -21.83
N TYR A 87 23.39 -1.12 -20.62
CA TYR A 87 23.47 -2.54 -20.30
C TYR A 87 22.48 -3.35 -21.14
N TRP A 88 21.20 -2.97 -21.15
CA TRP A 88 20.18 -3.66 -21.95
C TRP A 88 20.47 -3.61 -23.45
N ALA A 89 20.95 -2.47 -23.97
CA ALA A 89 21.39 -2.37 -25.37
C ALA A 89 22.57 -3.33 -25.67
N SER A 90 23.55 -3.44 -24.76
CA SER A 90 24.67 -4.37 -24.90
C SER A 90 24.22 -5.84 -24.84
N ILE A 91 23.22 -6.15 -24.01
CA ILE A 91 22.59 -7.46 -23.96
C ILE A 91 21.88 -7.77 -25.28
N GLU A 92 21.06 -6.86 -25.81
CA GLU A 92 20.40 -7.02 -27.11
C GLU A 92 21.39 -7.27 -28.26
N GLU A 93 22.51 -6.57 -28.25
CA GLU A 93 23.58 -6.75 -29.24
C GLU A 93 24.33 -8.09 -29.08
N SER A 94 24.42 -8.61 -27.86
CA SER A 94 25.12 -9.87 -27.56
C SER A 94 24.23 -11.11 -27.65
N ILE A 95 22.90 -10.97 -27.53
CA ILE A 95 21.94 -12.07 -27.65
C ILE A 95 22.14 -12.88 -28.95
N PRO A 96 22.27 -12.28 -30.15
CA PRO A 96 22.49 -13.05 -31.39
C PRO A 96 23.80 -13.85 -31.38
N ARG A 97 24.85 -13.32 -30.74
CA ARG A 97 26.15 -13.99 -30.59
C ARG A 97 26.06 -15.19 -29.64
N TRP A 98 25.11 -15.15 -28.72
CA TRP A 98 24.86 -16.20 -27.74
C TRP A 98 23.77 -17.17 -28.19
N GLU A 99 22.94 -16.83 -29.17
CA GLU A 99 21.80 -17.65 -29.62
C GLU A 99 22.19 -19.11 -29.88
N HIS A 100 23.24 -19.35 -30.64
CA HIS A 100 23.71 -20.70 -30.96
C HIS A 100 24.18 -21.48 -29.72
N PHE A 101 24.76 -20.80 -28.74
CA PHE A 101 25.18 -21.39 -27.48
C PHE A 101 23.97 -21.67 -26.57
N LEU A 102 23.06 -20.71 -26.44
CA LEU A 102 21.82 -20.83 -25.65
C LEU A 102 20.91 -21.94 -26.18
N LEU A 103 20.93 -22.18 -27.50
CA LEU A 103 20.23 -23.28 -28.16
C LEU A 103 20.97 -24.63 -28.11
N GLY A 104 22.11 -24.70 -27.42
CA GLY A 104 22.91 -25.93 -27.28
C GLY A 104 23.63 -26.39 -28.56
N ARG A 105 23.70 -25.55 -29.59
CA ARG A 105 24.35 -25.85 -30.88
C ARG A 105 25.86 -25.61 -30.85
N THR A 106 26.35 -24.81 -29.90
CA THR A 106 27.78 -24.59 -29.67
C THR A 106 28.13 -24.74 -28.20
N HIS A 107 29.39 -25.10 -27.90
CA HIS A 107 29.88 -25.31 -26.53
C HIS A 107 30.29 -23.99 -25.83
N SER A 108 30.37 -22.86 -26.56
CA SER A 108 30.71 -21.55 -25.98
C SER A 108 30.08 -20.42 -26.81
N PRO A 109 29.73 -19.28 -26.19
CA PRO A 109 29.21 -18.13 -26.92
C PRO A 109 30.29 -17.49 -27.81
N VAL A 110 29.88 -17.04 -29.00
CA VAL A 110 30.79 -16.44 -29.98
C VAL A 110 31.25 -15.07 -29.46
N GLY A 111 32.56 -14.83 -29.43
CA GLY A 111 33.16 -13.55 -28.98
C GLY A 111 33.67 -13.51 -27.54
N VAL A 112 33.49 -14.57 -26.74
CA VAL A 112 34.15 -14.71 -25.42
C VAL A 112 35.58 -15.26 -25.63
N GLY A 113 36.38 -14.53 -26.41
CA GLY A 113 37.78 -14.85 -26.62
C GLY A 113 38.58 -14.46 -25.38
N LYS A 114 39.28 -15.43 -24.76
CA LYS A 114 40.28 -15.15 -23.72
C LYS A 114 41.31 -14.18 -24.29
N GLN A 115 41.26 -12.89 -23.91
CA GLN A 115 42.39 -11.99 -24.09
C GLN A 115 43.56 -12.57 -23.30
N LYS A 116 44.47 -13.26 -24.01
CA LYS A 116 45.78 -13.58 -23.46
C LYS A 116 46.52 -12.25 -23.32
N HIS A 117 46.42 -11.62 -22.17
CA HIS A 117 47.34 -10.55 -21.80
C HIS A 117 48.75 -11.16 -21.82
N GLY A 118 49.50 -10.87 -22.89
CA GLY A 118 50.91 -11.22 -22.97
C GLY A 118 51.62 -10.54 -21.82
N VAL A 119 52.11 -11.34 -20.87
CA VAL A 119 52.95 -10.89 -19.77
C VAL A 119 54.24 -10.34 -20.37
N GLN A 120 54.32 -9.02 -20.54
CA GLN A 120 55.61 -8.34 -20.71
C GLN A 120 56.32 -8.38 -19.36
N LYS A 121 57.28 -9.31 -19.23
CA LYS A 121 58.20 -9.37 -18.11
C LYS A 121 59.10 -8.13 -18.16
N GLN A 122 58.83 -7.14 -17.32
CA GLN A 122 59.81 -6.11 -17.00
C GLN A 122 60.80 -6.68 -15.98
N ASN A 123 62.01 -6.97 -16.46
CA ASN A 123 63.16 -7.24 -15.61
C ASN A 123 63.63 -5.91 -14.99
N HIS A 124 63.42 -5.73 -13.69
CA HIS A 124 64.21 -4.79 -12.91
C HIS A 124 64.77 -5.47 -11.66
N HIS A 125 66.06 -5.81 -11.77
CA HIS A 125 66.94 -6.01 -10.64
C HIS A 125 67.17 -4.67 -9.94
N GLN A 126 66.80 -4.54 -8.67
CA GLN A 126 67.51 -3.66 -7.77
C GLN A 126 67.46 -4.15 -6.32
N LYS A 127 68.62 -4.03 -5.69
CA LYS A 127 69.06 -4.65 -4.43
C LYS A 127 68.34 -4.09 -3.19
N ARG A 128 68.24 -4.99 -2.20
CA ARG A 128 67.99 -4.79 -0.76
C ARG A 128 68.54 -3.49 -0.17
N LYS A 129 67.82 -2.91 0.80
CA LYS A 129 68.29 -2.55 2.16
C LYS A 129 67.10 -2.54 3.13
N ALA A 130 67.29 -3.16 4.30
CA ALA A 130 66.44 -3.04 5.48
C ALA A 130 66.98 -1.90 6.37
N ASP A 131 66.11 -1.38 7.24
CA ASP A 131 66.32 -0.79 8.60
C ASP A 131 65.12 0.17 8.85
N ASP A 132 64.08 -0.13 9.63
CA ASP A 132 63.91 -0.37 11.09
C ASP A 132 63.55 0.92 11.90
N LYS A 133 62.59 0.79 12.83
CA LYS A 133 62.06 1.75 13.85
C LYS A 133 61.13 2.88 13.35
N TYR A 134 59.91 3.13 13.86
CA TYR A 134 59.32 3.12 15.22
C TYR A 134 57.88 2.54 15.13
N LYS A 135 57.40 1.55 15.91
CA LYS A 135 57.00 1.46 17.33
C LYS A 135 55.98 2.52 17.84
N ASP A 136 54.81 1.97 18.20
CA ASP A 136 53.91 2.32 19.33
C ASP A 136 52.96 3.53 19.22
N GLN A 137 51.68 3.27 18.86
CA GLN A 137 50.46 3.45 19.69
C GLN A 137 49.17 3.70 18.86
N PRO A 138 48.00 3.10 19.23
CA PRO A 138 46.65 3.47 18.77
C PRO A 138 46.00 4.45 19.81
N PRO A 139 44.69 4.84 19.82
CA PRO A 139 43.50 4.68 18.94
C PRO A 139 42.83 6.10 18.70
N PRO A 140 41.49 6.36 18.57
CA PRO A 140 40.44 6.02 19.56
C PRO A 140 39.07 5.54 19.00
N THR A 141 38.43 4.71 19.81
CA THR A 141 37.00 4.38 19.85
C THR A 141 36.13 5.62 20.10
N VAL A 142 34.98 5.70 19.42
CA VAL A 142 33.91 6.66 19.76
C VAL A 142 32.66 5.89 20.13
N ASP A 143 32.33 5.96 21.42
CA ASP A 143 31.05 5.56 22.00
C ASP A 143 29.91 6.38 21.40
N SER A 144 28.77 5.75 21.12
CA SER A 144 27.48 6.45 21.16
C SER A 144 26.38 5.49 21.60
N LYS A 145 25.95 5.74 22.84
CA LYS A 145 24.80 5.17 23.52
C LYS A 145 23.56 5.12 22.62
N VAL A 146 23.03 3.91 22.45
CA VAL A 146 21.63 3.68 22.11
C VAL A 146 20.79 3.99 23.34
N THR A 147 20.07 5.11 23.34
CA THR A 147 19.01 5.39 24.32
C THR A 147 17.72 4.73 23.88
N LEU A 148 17.36 3.67 24.61
CA LEU A 148 16.12 2.91 24.48
C LEU A 148 14.95 3.72 25.09
N ARG A 149 13.95 4.06 24.27
CA ARG A 149 12.66 4.60 24.71
C ARG A 149 11.91 3.57 25.57
N HIS A 150 11.44 3.98 26.74
CA HIS A 150 10.29 3.36 27.40
C HIS A 150 9.32 4.47 27.83
N ASN A 151 8.16 4.52 27.17
CA ASN A 151 7.02 5.32 27.57
C ASN A 151 5.95 4.34 28.07
N LYS A 152 5.66 4.33 29.37
CA LYS A 152 4.55 3.58 29.96
C LYS A 152 3.83 4.44 30.99
N GLY A 153 2.55 4.67 30.72
CA GLY A 153 1.48 4.62 31.71
C GLY A 153 1.37 5.79 32.69
N SER A 154 0.67 6.84 32.27
CA SER A 154 -0.08 7.69 33.19
C SER A 154 -1.38 6.97 33.55
N GLY A 155 -1.60 6.74 34.85
CA GLY A 155 -2.76 6.05 35.36
C GLY A 155 -2.87 6.19 36.88
N ARG A 156 -3.38 7.34 37.33
CA ARG A 156 -4.38 7.55 38.39
C ARG A 156 -4.47 9.03 38.73
#